data_AF-A0A1C6KHS9-F1
#
_entry.id   AF-A0A1C6KHS9-F1
#
_cell.length_a   1.000
_cell.length_b   1.000
_cell.length_c   1.000
_cell.angle_alpha   90.00
_cell.angle_beta   90.00
_cell.angle_gamma   90.00
#
_symmetry.space_group_name_H-M   'P 1'
#
loop_
_entity.id
_entity.type
_entity.pdbx_description
1 polymer ?
#
loop_
_entity_poly.entity_id
_entity_poly.type
_entity_poly.pdbx_seq_one_letter_code
_entity_poly.pdbx_strand_id
1 'polypeptide(L)'
;MGSKIKTIQILQAAGYILLGLFLVLKPDTSVRAICYGCGVIAAAYGLLHVLQCRKGKAKGELILGVIFIALGMFCLITPQTVVSFLPFLLGVVLMLDGISKIQRALDLRVLDAIGWGKLLTIGILLMIVGVALLFNPFGAVKMTMVFFGACLLIDGALDLLFLLIVL
;
A
#
# COMPACT_ATOMS: atom_id res chain seq x y z
N MET A 1 -24.74 -26.68 9.68
CA MET A 1 -23.83 -25.79 8.92
C MET A 1 -23.77 -24.36 9.48
N GLY A 2 -24.87 -23.78 9.97
CA GLY A 2 -24.93 -22.35 10.37
C GLY A 2 -24.06 -21.92 11.56
N SER A 3 -23.82 -22.77 12.57
CA SER A 3 -22.99 -22.41 13.73
C SER A 3 -21.51 -22.16 13.35
N LYS A 4 -20.94 -22.96 12.44
CA LYS A 4 -19.54 -22.77 12.00
C LYS A 4 -19.35 -21.45 11.23
N ILE A 5 -20.34 -21.08 10.42
CA ILE A 5 -20.32 -19.82 9.66
C ILE A 5 -20.37 -18.62 10.62
N LYS A 6 -21.22 -18.67 11.66
CA LYS A 6 -21.28 -17.63 12.70
C LYS A 6 -19.96 -17.46 13.45
N THR A 7 -19.33 -18.56 13.87
CA THR A 7 -18.04 -18.50 14.56
C THR A 7 -16.94 -17.90 13.67
N ILE A 8 -16.92 -18.24 12.38
CA ILE A 8 -15.97 -17.69 11.42
C ILE A 8 -16.19 -16.18 11.23
N GLN A 9 -17.44 -15.72 11.11
CA GLN A 9 -17.76 -14.30 10.97
C GLN A 9 -17.40 -13.49 12.22
N ILE A 10 -17.70 -14.00 13.42
CA ILE A 10 -17.32 -13.33 14.67
C ILE A 10 -15.79 -13.23 14.79
N LEU A 11 -15.07 -14.30 14.41
CA LEU A 11 -13.61 -14.30 14.43
C LEU A 11 -13.02 -13.28 13.44
N GLN A 12 -13.61 -13.18 12.24
CA GLN A 12 -13.21 -12.22 11.21
C GLN A 12 -13.44 -10.77 11.66
N ALA A 13 -14.65 -10.46 12.15
CA ALA A 13 -15.00 -9.14 12.64
C ALA A 13 -14.13 -8.72 13.85
N ALA A 14 -13.91 -9.63 14.80
CA ALA A 14 -12.99 -9.40 15.91
C ALA A 14 -11.56 -9.15 15.41
N GLY A 15 -11.11 -9.89 14.40
CA GLY A 15 -9.81 -9.69 13.76
C GLY A 15 -9.69 -8.30 13.13
N TYR A 16 -10.69 -7.85 12.37
CA TYR A 16 -10.69 -6.52 11.75
C TYR A 16 -10.72 -5.40 12.78
N ILE A 17 -11.50 -5.54 13.86
CA ILE A 17 -11.53 -4.54 14.92
C ILE A 17 -10.18 -4.45 15.63
N LEU A 18 -9.59 -5.60 15.99
CA LEU A 18 -8.27 -5.64 16.66
C LEU A 18 -7.16 -5.07 15.77
N LEU A 19 -7.13 -5.45 14.49
CA LEU A 19 -6.15 -4.92 13.54
C LEU A 19 -6.37 -3.42 13.27
N GLY A 20 -7.61 -3.00 13.06
CA GLY A 20 -7.96 -1.60 12.85
C GLY A 20 -7.54 -0.72 14.04
N LEU A 21 -7.82 -1.18 15.27
CA LEU A 21 -7.40 -0.50 16.48
C LEU A 21 -5.87 -0.43 16.60
N PHE A 22 -5.16 -1.52 16.30
CA PHE A 22 -3.70 -1.54 16.30
C PHE A 22 -3.08 -0.54 15.30
N LEU A 23 -3.65 -0.48 14.08
CA LEU A 23 -3.23 0.46 13.03
C LEU A 23 -3.41 1.93 13.44
N VAL A 24 -4.54 2.26 14.06
CA VAL A 24 -4.87 3.63 14.48
C VAL A 24 -4.03 4.08 15.69
N LEU A 25 -3.85 3.22 16.69
CA LEU A 25 -3.14 3.58 17.92
C LEU A 25 -1.62 3.69 17.74
N LYS A 26 -1.03 2.85 16.88
CA LYS A 26 0.43 2.80 16.64
C LYS A 26 0.74 2.67 15.14
N PRO A 27 0.50 3.73 14.34
CA PRO A 27 0.76 3.69 12.91
C PRO A 27 2.26 3.47 12.62
N ASP A 28 3.17 4.07 13.40
CA ASP A 28 4.62 3.89 13.24
C ASP A 28 5.10 2.44 13.38
N THR A 29 4.50 1.68 14.31
CA THR A 29 4.83 0.26 14.50
C THR A 29 4.20 -0.59 13.40
N SER A 30 2.97 -0.27 13.00
CA SER A 30 2.26 -0.98 11.92
C SER A 30 3.00 -0.89 10.59
N VAL A 31 3.47 0.30 10.22
CA VAL A 31 4.24 0.49 8.97
C VAL A 31 5.55 -0.29 9.01
N ARG A 32 6.26 -0.27 10.14
CA ARG A 32 7.49 -1.06 10.30
C ARG A 32 7.20 -2.56 10.22
N ALA A 33 6.14 -3.04 10.86
CA ALA A 33 5.73 -4.44 10.78
C ALA A 33 5.42 -4.86 9.34
N ILE A 34 4.73 -4.01 8.57
CA ILE A 34 4.46 -4.25 7.14
C ILE A 34 5.76 -4.27 6.35
N CYS A 35 6.68 -3.33 6.59
CA CYS A 35 7.99 -3.30 5.92
C CYS A 35 8.81 -4.56 6.23
N TYR A 36 8.85 -5.00 7.48
CA TYR A 36 9.49 -6.26 7.87
C TYR A 36 8.84 -7.46 7.18
N GLY A 37 7.51 -7.55 7.18
CA GLY A 37 6.78 -8.61 6.49
C GLY A 37 7.10 -8.67 5.00
N CYS A 38 7.01 -7.52 4.32
CA CYS A 38 7.40 -7.40 2.91
C CYS A 38 8.87 -7.77 2.68
N GLY A 39 9.78 -7.38 3.57
CA GLY A 39 11.20 -7.72 3.51
C GLY A 39 11.47 -9.22 3.62
N VAL A 40 10.81 -9.91 4.56
CA VAL A 40 10.90 -11.37 4.71
C VAL A 40 10.35 -12.07 3.46
N ILE A 41 9.19 -11.65 2.96
CA ILE A 41 8.57 -12.24 1.77
C ILE A 41 9.48 -12.03 0.55
N ALA A 42 10.01 -10.82 0.36
CA ALA A 42 10.93 -10.51 -0.74
C ALA A 42 12.22 -11.35 -0.65
N ALA A 43 12.80 -11.49 0.53
CA ALA A 43 13.99 -12.32 0.75
C ALA A 43 13.70 -13.82 0.47
N ALA A 44 12.57 -14.34 0.94
CA ALA A 44 12.14 -15.71 0.67
C ALA A 44 11.90 -15.95 -0.82
N TYR A 45 11.24 -15.01 -1.51
CA TYR A 45 11.00 -15.09 -2.95
C TYR A 45 12.30 -15.08 -3.76
N GLY A 46 13.24 -14.21 -3.38
CA GLY A 46 14.56 -14.18 -3.97
C GLY A 46 15.34 -15.49 -3.75
N LEU A 47 15.25 -16.08 -2.55
CA LEU A 47 15.85 -17.38 -2.26
C LEU A 47 15.25 -18.50 -3.14
N LEU A 48 13.93 -18.52 -3.33
CA LEU A 48 13.27 -19.47 -4.23
C LEU A 48 13.79 -19.37 -5.66
N HIS A 49 13.97 -18.16 -6.20
CA HIS A 49 14.52 -17.95 -7.55
C HIS A 49 15.97 -18.43 -7.67
N VAL A 50 16.80 -18.17 -6.66
CA VAL A 50 18.19 -18.68 -6.63
C VAL A 50 18.22 -20.22 -6.61
N LEU A 51 17.35 -20.85 -5.82
CA LEU A 51 17.25 -22.32 -5.77
C LEU A 51 16.71 -22.91 -7.08
N GLN A 52 15.77 -22.24 -7.74
CA GLN A 52 15.23 -22.65 -9.04
C GLN A 52 16.29 -22.59 -10.13
N CYS A 53 17.16 -21.59 -10.12
CA CYS A 53 18.31 -21.55 -11.03
C CYS A 53 19.30 -22.68 -10.76
N ARG A 54 19.57 -23.03 -9.49
CA ARG A 54 20.42 -24.19 -9.14
C ARG A 54 19.86 -25.51 -9.67
N LYS A 55 18.54 -25.64 -9.79
CA LYS A 55 17.86 -26.81 -10.41
C LYS A 55 17.84 -26.77 -11.95
N GLY A 56 18.53 -25.82 -12.58
CA GLY A 56 18.74 -25.77 -14.03
C GLY A 56 17.53 -25.25 -14.84
N LYS A 57 16.49 -24.74 -14.19
CA LYS A 57 15.23 -24.38 -14.87
C LYS A 57 15.21 -22.98 -15.49
N ALA A 58 16.02 -22.03 -15.02
CA ALA A 58 16.04 -20.67 -15.59
C ALA A 58 17.34 -19.93 -15.27
N LYS A 59 18.24 -19.77 -16.26
CA LYS A 59 19.53 -19.05 -16.08
C LYS A 59 19.38 -17.52 -15.96
N GLY A 60 18.29 -16.95 -16.48
CA GLY A 60 18.00 -15.51 -16.40
C GLY A 60 17.50 -15.04 -15.02
N GLU A 61 17.10 -15.96 -14.15
CA GLU A 61 16.44 -15.65 -12.87
C GLU A 61 17.40 -15.41 -11.70
N LEU A 62 18.71 -15.68 -11.88
CA LEU A 62 19.72 -15.40 -10.84
C LEU A 62 19.83 -13.93 -10.51
N ILE A 63 19.86 -13.07 -11.53
CA ILE A 63 20.00 -11.63 -11.36
C ILE A 63 18.80 -11.10 -10.58
N LEU A 64 17.59 -11.50 -10.97
CA LEU A 64 16.36 -11.13 -10.28
C LEU A 64 16.36 -11.64 -8.83
N GLY A 65 16.71 -12.91 -8.60
CA GLY A 65 16.75 -13.51 -7.26
C GLY A 65 17.75 -12.82 -6.33
N VAL A 66 18.96 -12.50 -6.81
CA VAL A 66 19.97 -11.77 -6.02
C VAL A 66 19.50 -10.36 -5.70
N ILE A 67 18.89 -9.65 -6.65
CA ILE A 67 18.33 -8.32 -6.42
C ILE A 67 17.23 -8.38 -5.34
N PHE A 68 16.31 -9.36 -5.42
CA PHE A 68 15.24 -9.52 -4.43
C PHE A 68 15.76 -9.87 -3.03
N ILE A 69 16.81 -10.70 -2.93
CA ILE A 69 17.45 -11.00 -1.65
C ILE A 69 18.09 -9.73 -1.07
N ALA A 70 18.84 -8.98 -1.89
CA ALA A 70 19.49 -7.75 -1.45
C ALA A 70 18.46 -6.71 -1.00
N LEU A 71 17.39 -6.54 -1.76
CA LEU A 71 16.30 -5.60 -1.45
C LEU A 71 15.53 -6.03 -0.20
N GLY A 72 15.24 -7.32 -0.06
CA GLY A 72 14.62 -7.90 1.14
C GLY A 72 15.48 -7.68 2.39
N MET A 73 16.78 -8.00 2.33
CA MET A 73 17.72 -7.75 3.42
C MET A 73 17.83 -6.26 3.77
N PHE A 74 17.86 -5.39 2.76
CA PHE A 74 17.90 -3.94 2.97
C PHE A 74 16.66 -3.42 3.71
N CYS A 75 15.47 -3.93 3.35
CA CYS A 75 14.23 -3.64 4.07
C CYS A 75 14.25 -4.11 5.54
N LEU A 76 14.89 -5.26 5.82
CA LEU A 76 14.98 -5.80 7.18
C LEU A 76 15.98 -5.04 8.06
N ILE A 77 17.10 -4.56 7.50
CA ILE A 77 18.13 -3.85 8.28
C ILE A 77 17.70 -2.41 8.57
N THR A 78 17.13 -1.72 7.57
CA THR A 78 16.76 -0.30 7.68
C THR A 78 15.32 -0.03 7.21
N PRO A 79 14.30 -0.58 7.90
CA PRO A 79 12.90 -0.37 7.52
C PRO A 79 12.49 1.10 7.57
N GLN A 80 13.05 1.86 8.51
CA GLN A 80 12.72 3.28 8.68
C GLN A 80 13.12 4.10 7.45
N THR A 81 14.30 3.85 6.88
CA THR A 81 14.77 4.52 5.66
C THR A 81 13.91 4.17 4.47
N VAL A 82 13.59 2.88 4.28
CA VAL A 82 12.76 2.42 3.16
C VAL A 82 11.37 3.07 3.20
N VAL A 83 10.77 3.11 4.39
CA VAL A 83 9.44 3.68 4.61
C VAL A 83 9.38 5.19 4.31
N SER A 84 10.48 5.93 4.43
CA SER A 84 10.52 7.35 4.04
C SER A 84 10.88 7.53 2.56
N PHE A 85 11.79 6.71 2.07
CA PHE A 85 12.35 6.84 0.73
C PHE A 85 11.33 6.45 -0.35
N LEU A 86 10.53 5.41 -0.11
CA LEU A 86 9.48 4.98 -1.05
C LEU A 86 8.44 6.09 -1.31
N PRO A 87 7.78 6.67 -0.27
CA PRO A 87 6.85 7.78 -0.47
C PRO A 87 7.52 9.01 -1.07
N PHE A 88 8.78 9.28 -0.74
CA PHE A 88 9.51 10.39 -1.35
C PHE A 88 9.65 10.20 -2.87
N LEU A 89 10.11 9.03 -3.31
CA LEU A 89 10.20 8.68 -4.73
C LEU A 89 8.83 8.71 -5.42
N LEU A 90 7.81 8.16 -4.76
CA LEU A 90 6.43 8.23 -5.25
C LEU A 90 5.97 9.68 -5.37
N GLY A 91 6.32 10.56 -4.42
CA GLY A 91 6.01 11.99 -4.49
C GLY A 91 6.60 12.65 -5.74
N VAL A 92 7.87 12.40 -6.05
CA VAL A 92 8.51 12.89 -7.28
C VAL A 92 7.78 12.38 -8.53
N VAL A 93 7.50 11.07 -8.59
CA VAL A 93 6.81 10.47 -9.74
C VAL A 93 5.39 11.02 -9.90
N LEU A 94 4.65 11.21 -8.80
CA LEU A 94 3.31 11.79 -8.81
C LEU A 94 3.32 13.26 -9.26
N MET A 95 4.36 14.02 -8.93
CA MET A 95 4.49 15.38 -9.47
C MET A 95 4.68 15.36 -10.99
N LEU A 96 5.55 14.48 -11.51
CA LEU A 96 5.75 14.36 -12.96
C LEU A 96 4.47 13.91 -13.68
N ASP A 97 3.75 12.94 -13.12
CA ASP A 97 2.46 12.48 -13.65
C ASP A 97 1.37 13.57 -13.55
N GLY A 98 1.35 14.32 -12.46
CA GLY A 98 0.45 15.45 -12.25
C GLY A 98 0.66 16.56 -13.28
N ILE A 99 1.91 16.98 -13.52
CA ILE A 99 2.26 17.93 -14.58
C ILE A 99 1.78 17.41 -15.95
N SER A 100 2.09 16.16 -16.27
CA SER A 100 1.72 15.53 -17.54
C SER A 100 0.20 15.53 -17.76
N LYS A 101 -0.59 15.25 -16.70
CA LYS A 101 -2.05 15.27 -16.76
C LYS A 101 -2.64 16.68 -16.87
N ILE A 102 -2.05 17.66 -16.19
CA ILE A 102 -2.47 19.06 -16.32
C ILE A 102 -2.25 19.55 -17.75
N GLN A 103 -1.09 19.25 -18.33
CA GLN A 103 -0.80 19.56 -19.74
C GLN A 103 -1.84 18.94 -20.68
N ARG A 104 -2.08 17.63 -20.55
CA ARG A 104 -3.11 16.93 -21.35
C ARG A 104 -4.52 17.51 -21.15
N ALA A 105 -4.85 17.95 -19.94
CA ALA A 105 -6.15 18.53 -19.66
C ALA A 105 -6.32 19.91 -20.33
N LEU A 106 -5.24 20.69 -20.42
CA LEU A 106 -5.23 21.96 -21.15
C LEU A 106 -5.33 21.73 -22.66
N ASP A 107 -4.64 20.73 -23.20
CA ASP A 107 -4.77 20.36 -24.61
C ASP A 107 -6.22 19.93 -24.95
N LEU A 108 -6.85 19.12 -24.09
CA LEU A 108 -8.25 18.74 -24.23
C LEU A 108 -9.21 19.92 -24.11
N ARG A 109 -8.86 20.94 -23.32
CA ARG A 109 -9.64 22.18 -23.20
C ARG A 109 -9.61 22.97 -24.51
N VAL A 110 -8.46 23.01 -25.19
CA VAL A 110 -8.34 23.68 -26.50
C VAL A 110 -9.13 22.94 -27.58
N LEU A 111 -9.24 21.62 -27.48
CA LEU A 111 -9.99 20.77 -28.41
C LEU A 111 -11.50 20.68 -28.09
N ASP A 112 -12.00 21.48 -27.14
CA ASP A 112 -13.40 21.48 -26.65
C ASP A 112 -13.93 20.07 -26.28
N ALA A 113 -13.03 19.21 -25.80
CA ALA A 113 -13.36 17.83 -25.49
C ALA A 113 -14.10 17.71 -24.14
N ILE A 114 -15.18 16.92 -24.12
CA ILE A 114 -15.96 16.62 -22.91
C ILE A 114 -15.07 15.82 -21.94
N GLY A 115 -14.70 16.43 -20.81
CA GLY A 115 -13.91 15.77 -19.76
C GLY A 115 -12.61 16.48 -19.35
N TRP A 116 -12.24 17.59 -20.00
CA TRP A 116 -11.04 18.37 -19.66
C TRP A 116 -10.99 18.76 -18.17
N GLY A 117 -12.12 19.15 -17.58
CA GLY A 117 -12.21 19.52 -16.16
C GLY A 117 -11.94 18.34 -15.21
N LYS A 118 -12.36 17.12 -15.56
CA LYS A 118 -12.08 15.92 -14.74
C LYS A 118 -10.58 15.58 -14.76
N LEU A 119 -9.95 15.68 -15.93
CA LEU A 119 -8.52 15.40 -16.04
C LEU A 119 -7.68 16.46 -15.31
N LEU A 120 -8.10 17.73 -15.39
CA LEU A 120 -7.44 18.85 -14.70
C LEU A 120 -7.53 18.71 -13.18
N THR A 121 -8.71 18.39 -12.64
CA THR A 121 -8.91 18.17 -11.21
C THR A 121 -8.08 16.99 -10.69
N ILE A 122 -8.02 15.88 -11.43
CA ILE A 122 -7.15 14.74 -11.08
C ILE A 122 -5.66 15.15 -11.08
N GLY A 123 -5.22 15.90 -12.10
CA GLY A 123 -3.83 16.38 -12.18
C GLY A 123 -3.43 17.30 -11.01
N ILE A 124 -4.33 18.22 -10.61
CA ILE A 124 -4.12 19.09 -9.44
C ILE A 124 -4.07 18.27 -8.15
N LEU A 125 -4.99 17.30 -7.97
CA LEU A 125 -5.00 16.45 -6.80
C LEU A 125 -3.68 15.64 -6.67
N LEU A 126 -3.20 15.08 -7.78
CA LEU A 126 -1.91 14.38 -7.84
C LEU A 126 -0.74 15.28 -7.46
N MET A 127 -0.75 16.54 -7.89
CA MET A 127 0.26 17.52 -7.48
C MET A 127 0.24 17.78 -5.97
N ILE A 128 -0.95 18.00 -5.39
CA ILE A 128 -1.10 18.23 -3.95
C ILE A 128 -0.58 17.02 -3.16
N VAL A 129 -0.96 15.81 -3.58
CA VAL A 129 -0.49 14.56 -2.95
C VAL A 129 1.02 14.42 -3.11
N GLY A 130 1.57 14.65 -4.31
CA GLY A 130 3.01 14.57 -4.57
C GLY A 130 3.82 15.52 -3.69
N VAL A 131 3.38 16.77 -3.58
CA VAL A 131 3.98 17.78 -2.70
C VAL A 131 3.90 17.35 -1.22
N ALA A 132 2.74 16.86 -0.77
CA ALA A 132 2.59 16.38 0.61
C ALA A 132 3.54 15.22 0.93
N LEU A 133 3.76 14.31 -0.03
CA LEU A 133 4.69 13.19 0.11
C LEU A 133 6.15 13.64 0.16
N LEU A 134 6.52 14.71 -0.55
CA LEU A 134 7.90 15.25 -0.53
C LEU A 134 8.22 15.96 0.78
N PHE A 135 7.31 16.80 1.28
CA PHE A 135 7.54 17.57 2.51
C PHE A 135 7.32 16.76 3.78
N ASN A 136 6.41 15.77 3.75
CA ASN A 136 6.13 14.95 4.92
C ASN A 136 5.80 13.48 4.53
N PRO A 137 6.79 12.71 4.07
CA PRO A 137 6.58 11.32 3.66
C PRO A 137 6.06 10.45 4.80
N PHE A 138 6.59 10.64 6.02
CA PHE A 138 6.10 9.91 7.20
C PHE A 138 4.66 10.27 7.56
N GLY A 139 4.31 11.56 7.53
CA GLY A 139 2.96 12.02 7.78
C GLY A 139 1.96 11.41 6.80
N ALA A 140 2.30 11.41 5.50
CA ALA A 140 1.45 10.81 4.47
C ALA A 140 1.18 9.32 4.74
N VAL A 141 2.23 8.55 5.10
CA VAL A 141 2.07 7.13 5.41
C VAL A 141 1.25 6.90 6.69
N LYS A 142 1.48 7.71 7.74
CA LYS A 142 0.69 7.62 8.99
C LYS A 142 -0.79 7.91 8.74
N MET A 143 -1.10 8.99 8.01
CA MET A 143 -2.47 9.34 7.65
C MET A 143 -3.15 8.22 6.88
N THR A 144 -2.44 7.62 5.92
CA THR A 144 -2.93 6.47 5.16
C THR A 144 -3.20 5.27 6.07
N MET A 145 -2.33 4.97 7.03
CA MET A 145 -2.53 3.86 7.97
C MET A 145 -3.71 4.10 8.91
N VAL A 146 -3.87 5.32 9.43
CA VAL A 146 -5.02 5.67 10.26
C VAL A 146 -6.31 5.56 9.45
N PHE A 147 -6.30 5.99 8.19
CA PHE A 147 -7.44 5.82 7.28
C PHE A 147 -7.80 4.36 7.06
N PHE A 148 -6.83 3.50 6.72
CA PHE A 148 -7.05 2.05 6.58
C PHE A 148 -7.53 1.41 7.88
N GLY A 149 -6.95 1.80 9.03
CA GLY A 149 -7.38 1.32 10.33
C GLY A 149 -8.81 1.73 10.67
N ALA A 150 -9.21 2.97 10.34
CA ALA A 150 -10.59 3.43 10.49
C ALA A 150 -11.56 2.65 9.58
N CYS A 151 -11.19 2.40 8.32
CA CYS A 151 -11.98 1.55 7.43
C CYS A 151 -12.17 0.14 8.01
N LEU A 152 -11.09 -0.49 8.51
CA LEU A 152 -11.18 -1.82 9.13
C LEU A 152 -12.08 -1.84 10.38
N LEU A 153 -12.05 -0.78 11.19
CA LEU A 153 -12.95 -0.65 12.34
C LEU A 153 -14.42 -0.54 11.89
N ILE A 154 -14.68 0.24 10.84
CA ILE A 154 -16.03 0.37 10.27
C ILE A 154 -16.49 -0.95 9.69
N ASP A 155 -15.66 -1.62 8.88
CA ASP A 155 -15.99 -2.92 8.27
C ASP A 155 -16.25 -3.99 9.34
N GLY A 156 -15.42 -4.06 10.38
CA GLY A 156 -15.64 -4.99 11.49
C GLY A 156 -16.91 -4.69 12.29
N ALA A 157 -17.28 -3.42 12.46
CA ALA A 157 -18.54 -3.02 13.10
C ALA A 157 -19.76 -3.36 12.22
N LEU A 158 -19.64 -3.17 10.90
CA LEU A 158 -20.68 -3.54 9.93
C LEU A 158 -20.90 -5.05 9.89
N ASP A 159 -19.84 -5.86 9.92
CA ASP A 159 -19.95 -7.32 9.98
C ASP A 159 -20.68 -7.79 11.25
N LEU A 160 -20.39 -7.18 12.42
CA LEU A 160 -21.12 -7.47 13.66
C LEU A 160 -22.60 -7.08 13.57
N LEU A 161 -22.89 -5.92 12.99
CA LEU A 161 -24.24 -5.42 12.81
C LEU A 161 -25.03 -6.32 11.86
N PHE A 162 -24.41 -6.76 10.75
CA PHE A 162 -25.03 -7.71 9.82
C PHE A 162 -25.33 -9.05 10.50
N LEU A 163 -24.40 -9.56 11.32
CA LEU A 163 -24.63 -10.78 12.09
C LEU A 163 -25.78 -10.64 13.09
N LEU A 164 -25.99 -9.46 13.66
CA LEU A 164 -27.12 -9.17 14.55
C LEU A 164 -28.47 -9.12 13.80
N ILE A 165 -28.50 -8.52 12.60
CA ILE A 165 -29.73 -8.42 11.78
C ILE A 165 -30.15 -9.78 11.22
N VAL A 166 -29.18 -10.61 10.84
CA VAL A 166 -29.43 -11.94 10.26
C VAL A 166 -29.76 -12.99 11.34
N LEU A 167 -29.50 -12.68 12.62
CA LEU A 167 -29.83 -13.52 13.77
C LEU A 167 -31.31 -13.39 14.15
#